data_AF-A0AAX3VJ00-F1
#
_entry.id   AF-A0AAX3VJ00-F1
#
_cell.length_a   1.000
_cell.length_b   1.000
_cell.length_c   1.000
_cell.angle_alpha   90.00
_cell.angle_beta   90.00
_cell.angle_gamma   90.00
#
_symmetry.space_group_name_H-M   'P 1'
#
loop_
_entity.id
_entity.type
_entity.pdbx_description
1 polymer ?
#
loop_
_entity_poly.entity_id
_entity_poly.type
_entity_poly.pdbx_seq_one_letter_code
_entity_poly.pdbx_strand_id
1 'polypeptide(L)'
;MVDKRNEPHGPEQMPDRHPRPDPTDLTNQASFRHGSASRWLVPAGVLAAVAIVLYVLAFQLQTALPAVGIIFAVVGWAMMVVAARSSADAPVRNRRLAVAMGILAVGSLAIFVLIYITETL
;
A
#
# COMPACT_ATOMS: atom_id res chain seq x y z
N MET A 1 12.13 -64.70 14.11
CA MET A 1 12.34 -63.35 14.67
C MET A 1 13.03 -62.52 13.60
N VAL A 2 12.30 -61.60 12.97
CA VAL A 2 12.84 -60.72 11.93
C VAL A 2 13.57 -59.57 12.60
N ASP A 3 14.84 -59.36 12.23
CA ASP A 3 15.69 -58.29 12.77
C ASP A 3 15.20 -56.93 12.24
N LYS A 4 14.63 -56.12 13.14
CA LYS A 4 14.09 -54.78 12.84
C LYS A 4 15.14 -53.73 12.46
N ARG A 5 16.44 -54.09 12.45
CA ARG A 5 17.53 -53.15 12.13
C ARG A 5 17.79 -52.96 10.63
N ASN A 6 17.22 -53.82 9.79
CA ASN A 6 17.38 -53.78 8.33
C ASN A 6 16.09 -53.34 7.60
N GLU A 7 15.25 -52.54 8.25
CA GLU A 7 14.17 -51.88 7.52
C GLU A 7 14.80 -50.82 6.59
N PRO A 8 14.52 -50.86 5.27
CA PRO A 8 14.97 -49.81 4.36
C PRO A 8 14.45 -48.49 4.91
N HIS A 9 15.37 -47.60 5.28
CA HIS A 9 15.01 -46.26 5.71
C HIS A 9 14.18 -45.63 4.59
N GLY A 10 12.85 -45.62 4.76
CA GLY A 10 11.96 -44.80 3.95
C GLY A 10 12.47 -43.36 4.00
N PRO A 11 12.19 -42.54 2.97
CA PRO A 11 12.76 -41.20 2.87
C PRO A 11 12.57 -40.49 4.21
N GLU A 12 13.67 -40.07 4.82
CA GLU A 12 13.68 -39.41 6.11
C GLU A 12 12.58 -38.35 6.12
N GLN A 13 11.54 -38.58 6.93
CA GLN A 13 10.51 -37.57 7.13
C GLN A 13 11.17 -36.47 7.95
N MET A 14 11.72 -35.48 7.23
CA MET A 14 12.30 -34.29 7.84
C MET A 14 11.23 -33.63 8.72
N PRO A 15 11.58 -33.22 9.95
CA PRO A 15 10.64 -32.65 10.90
C PRO A 15 9.89 -31.50 10.25
N ASP A 16 8.55 -31.57 10.34
CA ASP A 16 7.55 -30.59 9.88
C ASP A 16 8.15 -29.34 9.24
N ARG A 17 8.53 -29.44 7.96
CA ARG A 17 8.85 -28.27 7.15
C ARG A 17 7.58 -27.44 7.07
N HIS A 18 7.47 -26.43 7.94
CA HIS A 18 6.53 -25.35 7.71
C HIS A 18 6.69 -24.92 6.25
N PRO A 19 5.61 -24.91 5.45
CA PRO A 19 5.69 -24.55 4.05
C PRO A 19 6.43 -23.23 3.94
N ARG A 20 7.57 -23.25 3.23
CA ARG A 20 8.33 -22.02 3.01
C ARG A 20 7.37 -21.04 2.34
N PRO A 21 7.22 -19.80 2.85
CA PRO A 21 6.30 -18.83 2.27
C PRO A 21 6.55 -18.71 0.76
N ASP A 22 5.50 -18.85 -0.06
CA ASP A 22 5.61 -18.89 -1.51
C ASP A 22 6.33 -17.62 -2.01
N PRO A 23 7.46 -17.75 -2.74
CA PRO A 23 8.18 -16.60 -3.26
C PRO A 23 7.43 -15.85 -4.37
N THR A 24 6.38 -16.42 -4.96
CA THR A 24 5.56 -15.76 -5.99
C THR A 24 4.34 -15.02 -5.43
N ASP A 25 4.04 -15.22 -4.14
CA ASP A 25 2.97 -14.50 -3.48
C ASP A 25 3.38 -13.04 -3.21
N LEU A 26 2.83 -12.12 -4.02
CA LEU A 26 3.09 -10.68 -3.89
C LEU A 26 2.55 -10.09 -2.57
N THR A 27 1.69 -10.80 -1.83
CA THR A 27 1.21 -10.38 -0.51
C THR A 27 2.16 -10.78 0.61
N ASN A 28 3.07 -11.71 0.34
CA ASN A 28 4.08 -12.22 1.27
C ASN A 28 5.34 -11.32 1.36
N GLN A 29 5.15 -10.00 1.29
CA GLN A 29 6.25 -9.05 1.44
C GLN A 29 6.42 -8.62 2.90
N ALA A 30 7.67 -8.36 3.31
CA ALA A 30 7.98 -7.88 4.66
C ALA A 30 7.29 -6.54 4.99
N SER A 31 7.01 -5.71 3.97
CA SER A 31 6.25 -4.46 4.07
C SER A 31 4.83 -4.66 4.60
N PHE A 32 4.18 -5.78 4.25
CA PHE A 32 2.84 -6.11 4.73
C PHE A 32 2.87 -6.80 6.10
N ARG A 33 3.81 -7.71 6.36
CA ARG A 33 3.82 -8.53 7.57
C ARG A 33 4.35 -7.84 8.83
N HIS A 34 5.46 -7.10 8.73
CA HIS A 34 6.19 -6.54 9.89
C HIS A 34 6.54 -5.05 9.74
N GLY A 35 5.99 -4.38 8.73
CA GLY A 35 6.30 -2.98 8.45
C GLY A 35 5.67 -2.01 9.45
N SER A 36 6.44 -1.00 9.87
CA SER A 36 5.91 0.18 10.55
C SER A 36 4.93 0.94 9.63
N ALA A 37 3.89 1.53 10.22
CA ALA A 37 2.94 2.38 9.49
C ALA A 37 3.62 3.55 8.78
N SER A 38 4.77 4.03 9.29
CA SER A 38 5.57 5.09 8.65
C SER A 38 6.04 4.74 7.24
N ARG A 39 6.22 3.45 6.92
CA ARG A 39 6.57 2.99 5.56
C ARG A 39 5.51 3.30 4.52
N TRP A 40 4.27 3.51 4.95
CA TRP A 40 3.14 3.90 4.09
C TRP A 40 2.84 5.39 4.21
N LEU A 41 2.84 5.94 5.43
CA LEU A 41 2.46 7.34 5.68
C LEU A 41 3.43 8.36 5.09
N VAL A 42 4.75 8.10 5.17
CA VAL A 42 5.77 9.04 4.68
C VAL A 42 5.70 9.19 3.16
N PRO A 43 5.77 8.12 2.34
CA PRO A 43 5.65 8.27 0.90
C PRO A 43 4.28 8.79 0.47
N ALA A 44 3.19 8.40 1.14
CA ALA A 44 1.87 8.97 0.88
C ALA A 44 1.81 10.49 1.20
N GLY A 45 2.49 10.94 2.25
CA GLY A 45 2.59 12.36 2.60
C GLY A 45 3.38 13.15 1.58
N VAL A 46 4.51 12.60 1.10
CA VAL A 46 5.29 13.20 0.01
C VAL A 46 4.45 13.29 -1.26
N LEU A 47 3.75 12.22 -1.63
CA LEU A 47 2.84 12.20 -2.77
C LEU A 47 1.75 13.27 -2.67
N ALA A 48 1.07 13.37 -1.52
CA ALA A 48 0.04 14.38 -1.29
C ALA A 48 0.61 15.79 -1.39
N ALA A 49 1.78 16.05 -0.80
CA ALA A 49 2.44 17.35 -0.87
C ALA A 49 2.77 17.73 -2.33
N VAL A 50 3.34 16.82 -3.10
CA VAL A 50 3.64 17.05 -4.53
C VAL A 50 2.35 17.32 -5.31
N ALA A 51 1.30 16.51 -5.12
CA ALA A 51 0.01 16.72 -5.77
C ALA A 51 -0.58 18.11 -5.44
N ILE A 52 -0.54 18.51 -4.16
CA ILE A 52 -1.01 19.83 -3.71
C ILE A 52 -0.23 20.95 -4.39
N VAL A 53 1.10 20.86 -4.48
CA VAL A 53 1.91 21.87 -5.19
C VAL A 53 1.47 21.97 -6.65
N LEU A 54 1.25 20.84 -7.33
CA LEU A 54 0.78 20.84 -8.71
C LEU A 54 -0.62 21.47 -8.85
N TYR A 55 -1.55 21.20 -7.93
CA TYR A 55 -2.87 21.84 -7.94
C TYR A 55 -2.79 23.34 -7.63
N VAL A 56 -1.91 23.75 -6.72
CA VAL A 56 -1.70 25.18 -6.45
C VAL A 56 -1.23 25.91 -7.70
N LEU A 57 -0.34 25.31 -8.49
CA LEU A 57 0.08 25.86 -9.78
C LEU A 57 -1.07 25.86 -10.79
N ALA A 58 -1.92 24.82 -10.79
CA ALA A 58 -3.07 24.72 -11.69
C ALA A 58 -4.16 25.78 -11.45
N PHE A 59 -4.14 26.51 -10.34
CA PHE A 59 -5.02 27.67 -10.13
C PHE A 59 -4.82 28.80 -11.16
N GLN A 60 -3.67 28.81 -11.85
CA GLN A 60 -3.44 29.75 -12.96
C GLN A 60 -4.30 29.45 -14.20
N LEU A 61 -4.89 28.26 -14.28
CA LEU A 61 -5.70 27.79 -15.39
C LEU A 61 -7.20 27.79 -15.03
N GLN A 62 -7.55 27.20 -13.87
CA GLN A 62 -8.92 27.16 -13.38
C GLN A 62 -8.99 27.02 -11.85
N THR A 63 -10.16 27.28 -11.26
CA THR A 63 -10.32 27.25 -9.79
C THR A 63 -10.97 25.96 -9.25
N ALA A 64 -11.96 25.41 -9.93
CA ALA A 64 -12.81 24.37 -9.35
C ALA A 64 -12.08 23.03 -9.14
N LEU A 65 -11.48 22.48 -10.20
CA LEU A 65 -10.82 21.16 -10.12
C LEU A 65 -9.57 21.15 -9.23
N PRO A 66 -8.68 22.16 -9.25
CA PRO A 66 -7.54 22.19 -8.34
C PRO A 66 -7.95 22.26 -6.85
N ALA A 67 -8.99 23.03 -6.52
CA ALA A 67 -9.53 23.05 -5.15
C ALA A 67 -10.04 21.68 -4.70
N VAL A 68 -10.76 20.96 -5.57
CA VAL A 68 -11.21 19.58 -5.31
C VAL A 68 -10.02 18.64 -5.12
N GLY A 69 -9.00 18.75 -5.97
CA GLY A 69 -7.76 17.97 -5.87
C GLY A 69 -7.03 18.16 -4.54
N ILE A 70 -6.91 19.40 -4.07
CA ILE A 70 -6.28 19.71 -2.77
C ILE A 70 -7.07 19.09 -1.63
N ILE A 71 -8.40 19.28 -1.61
CA ILE A 71 -9.26 18.69 -0.56
C ILE A 71 -9.13 17.17 -0.56
N PHE A 72 -9.17 16.55 -1.74
CA PHE A 72 -9.01 15.10 -1.89
C PHE A 72 -7.67 14.61 -1.33
N ALA A 73 -6.56 15.28 -1.69
CA ALA A 73 -5.22 14.89 -1.23
C ALA A 73 -5.05 15.04 0.30
N VAL A 74 -5.52 16.16 0.86
CA VAL A 74 -5.46 16.43 2.31
C VAL A 74 -6.30 15.42 3.08
N VAL A 75 -7.56 15.22 2.67
CA VAL A 75 -8.48 14.29 3.35
C VAL A 75 -7.99 12.85 3.22
N GLY A 76 -7.55 12.44 2.02
CA GLY A 76 -7.04 11.09 1.77
C GLY A 76 -5.82 10.77 2.65
N TRP A 77 -4.86 11.69 2.73
CA TRP A 77 -3.71 11.50 3.60
C TRP A 77 -4.08 11.54 5.09
N ALA A 78 -4.95 12.46 5.53
CA ALA A 78 -5.41 12.52 6.92
C ALA A 78 -6.12 11.23 7.34
N MET A 79 -6.96 10.66 6.47
CA MET A 79 -7.61 9.36 6.70
C MET A 79 -6.60 8.23 6.87
N MET A 80 -5.50 8.23 6.13
CA MET A 80 -4.41 7.27 6.35
C MET A 80 -3.75 7.45 7.72
N VAL A 81 -3.52 8.69 8.17
CA VAL A 81 -2.98 8.96 9.51
C VAL A 81 -3.91 8.41 10.60
N VAL A 82 -5.22 8.57 10.44
CA VAL A 82 -6.23 7.99 11.35
C VAL A 82 -6.18 6.46 11.29
N ALA A 83 -6.17 5.87 10.09
CA ALA A 83 -6.12 4.42 9.91
C ALA A 83 -4.85 3.79 10.50
N ALA A 84 -3.71 4.50 10.45
CA ALA A 84 -2.45 4.06 11.04
C ALA A 84 -2.48 3.97 12.57
N ARG A 85 -3.36 4.72 13.23
CA ARG A 85 -3.56 4.71 14.69
C ARG A 85 -4.55 3.65 15.17
N SER A 86 -5.18 2.91 14.26
CA SER A 86 -6.10 1.82 14.60
C SER A 86 -5.36 0.68 15.29
N SER A 87 -5.98 0.09 16.33
CA SER A 87 -5.48 -1.07 17.08
C SER A 87 -5.59 -2.41 16.33
N ALA A 88 -5.82 -2.39 15.02
CA ALA A 88 -5.89 -3.58 14.19
C ALA A 88 -4.52 -4.28 14.06
N ASP A 89 -4.55 -5.59 13.82
CA ASP A 89 -3.36 -6.39 13.56
C ASP A 89 -2.50 -5.77 12.45
N ALA A 90 -1.18 -5.83 12.62
CA ALA A 90 -0.22 -5.19 11.72
C ALA A 90 -0.44 -5.54 10.22
N PRO A 91 -0.72 -6.79 9.82
CA PRO A 91 -0.98 -7.13 8.42
C PRO A 91 -2.25 -6.48 7.87
N VAL A 92 -3.33 -6.46 8.66
CA VAL A 92 -4.62 -5.87 8.25
C VAL A 92 -4.47 -4.35 8.11
N ARG A 93 -3.82 -3.70 9.09
CA ARG A 93 -3.51 -2.27 9.05
C ARG A 93 -2.68 -1.92 7.83
N ASN A 94 -1.59 -2.65 7.57
CA ASN A 94 -0.69 -2.36 6.46
C ASN A 94 -1.37 -2.57 5.10
N ARG A 95 -2.23 -3.59 4.95
CA ARG A 95 -3.03 -3.77 3.74
C ARG A 95 -4.00 -2.61 3.51
N ARG A 96 -4.68 -2.12 4.56
CA ARG A 96 -5.57 -0.95 4.46
C ARG A 96 -4.80 0.32 4.05
N LEU A 97 -3.62 0.54 4.64
CA LEU A 97 -2.77 1.68 4.30
C LEU A 97 -2.27 1.62 2.84
N ALA A 98 -1.89 0.43 2.36
CA ALA A 98 -1.48 0.24 0.97
C ALA A 98 -2.61 0.54 -0.02
N VAL A 99 -3.83 0.05 0.25
CA VAL A 99 -5.01 0.33 -0.57
C VAL A 99 -5.33 1.83 -0.54
N ALA A 100 -5.31 2.46 0.63
CA ALA A 100 -5.56 3.89 0.76
C ALA A 100 -4.53 4.74 0.00
N MET A 101 -3.25 4.37 0.04
CA MET A 101 -2.20 4.99 -0.76
C MET A 101 -2.48 4.85 -2.26
N GLY A 102 -2.91 3.67 -2.70
CA GLY A 102 -3.30 3.42 -4.09
C GLY A 102 -4.46 4.32 -4.54
N ILE A 103 -5.50 4.45 -3.71
CA ILE A 103 -6.64 5.34 -3.98
C ILE A 103 -6.19 6.80 -4.05
N LEU A 104 -5.37 7.26 -3.11
CA LEU A 104 -4.82 8.60 -3.09
C LEU A 104 -4.03 8.90 -4.38
N ALA A 105 -3.17 7.96 -4.79
CA ALA A 105 -2.34 8.10 -5.99
C ALA A 105 -3.19 8.16 -7.26
N VAL A 106 -4.07 7.18 -7.45
CA VAL A 106 -4.92 7.10 -8.65
C VAL A 106 -5.90 8.28 -8.71
N GLY A 107 -6.53 8.63 -7.59
CA GLY A 107 -7.47 9.74 -7.52
C GLY A 107 -6.79 11.08 -7.79
N SER A 108 -5.61 11.31 -7.22
CA SER A 108 -4.86 12.56 -7.47
C SER A 108 -4.44 12.66 -8.94
N LEU A 109 -3.96 11.57 -9.52
CA LEU A 109 -3.61 11.52 -10.93
C LEU A 109 -4.84 11.77 -11.82
N ALA A 110 -5.98 11.14 -11.54
CA ALA A 110 -7.20 11.29 -12.33
C ALA A 110 -7.70 12.74 -12.34
N ILE A 111 -7.70 13.43 -11.19
CA ILE A 111 -8.07 14.85 -11.11
C ILE A 111 -7.09 15.71 -11.91
N PHE A 112 -5.79 15.43 -11.81
CA PHE A 112 -4.78 16.17 -12.59
C PHE A 112 -4.93 15.98 -14.10
N VAL A 113 -5.21 14.74 -14.55
CA VAL A 113 -5.51 14.44 -15.95
C VAL A 113 -6.79 15.14 -16.40
N LEU A 114 -7.82 15.19 -15.55
CA LEU A 114 -9.05 15.89 -15.88
C LEU A 114 -8.81 17.40 -16.07
N ILE A 115 -8.03 18.03 -15.19
CA ILE A 115 -7.57 19.42 -15.37
C ILE A 115 -6.91 19.59 -16.73
N TYR A 116 -5.92 18.74 -17.04
CA TYR A 116 -5.21 18.80 -18.32
C TYR A 116 -6.16 18.71 -19.51
N ILE A 117 -7.10 17.77 -19.51
CA ILE A 117 -8.09 17.60 -20.59
C ILE A 117 -8.97 18.84 -20.72
N THR A 118 -9.50 19.37 -19.60
CA THR A 118 -10.41 20.53 -19.62
C THR A 118 -9.74 21.85 -20.01
N GLU A 119 -8.42 21.97 -19.81
CA GLU A 119 -7.67 23.17 -20.17
C GLU A 119 -7.08 23.11 -21.59
N THR A 120 -6.96 21.91 -22.18
CA THR A 120 -6.33 21.72 -23.50
C THR A 120 -7.33 21.45 -24.64
N LEU A 121 -8.58 21.13 -24.33
CA LEU A 121 -9.67 20.95 -25.29
C LEU A 121 -10.65 22.13 -25.22
#